data_AF-A0AB72ZUZ6-F1
#
_entry.id   AF-A0AB72ZUZ6-F1
#
_cell.length_a   1.000
_cell.length_b   1.000
_cell.length_c   1.000
_cell.angle_alpha   90.00
_cell.angle_beta   90.00
_cell.angle_gamma   90.00
#
_symmetry.space_group_name_H-M   'P 1'
#
loop_
_entity.id
_entity.type
_entity.pdbx_description
1 polymer ?
#
loop_
_entity_poly.entity_id
_entity_poly.type
_entity_poly.pdbx_seq_one_letter_code
_entity_poly.pdbx_strand_id
1 'polypeptide(L)'
;MPDSAQALLAQASTLINTINEACPFFHAPSNQANGPKWEWPSNKLCGAFSQEISAIQKMITDAQDLVNQTSVITSNEQSAQVGANNNGKPFNPFTDASFAQGMLANAQAQAKMLNLAEQVGQAINPERLTGTFQNFVKGFLATCNNPSTAGTGGTQGSSPGTVTTQTFASGCAYVEQTLTNLSNDIAHFGTQAEQ
;
A
#
# COMPACT_ATOMS: atom_id res chain seq x y z
N MET A 1 20.76 8.65 -2.56
CA MET A 1 19.31 8.83 -2.80
C MET A 1 18.61 8.68 -1.47
N PRO A 2 17.68 9.58 -1.09
CA PRO A 2 16.91 9.41 0.13
C PRO A 2 15.99 8.19 0.01
N ASP A 3 15.90 7.42 1.09
CA ASP A 3 15.18 6.13 1.20
C ASP A 3 14.01 6.19 2.20
N SER A 4 13.67 7.39 2.70
CA SER A 4 12.47 7.60 3.52
C SER A 4 11.20 7.17 2.77
N ALA A 5 10.17 6.72 3.52
CA ALA A 5 8.88 6.32 2.95
C ALA A 5 8.29 7.39 2.02
N GLN A 6 8.38 8.67 2.42
CA GLN A 6 7.88 9.78 1.62
C GLN A 6 8.64 9.95 0.29
N ALA A 7 9.97 9.79 0.31
CA ALA A 7 10.78 9.84 -0.90
C ALA A 7 10.49 8.66 -1.84
N LEU A 8 10.32 7.45 -1.30
CA LEU A 8 10.00 6.26 -2.09
C LEU A 8 8.58 6.32 -2.68
N LEU A 9 7.59 6.82 -1.94
CA LEU A 9 6.23 7.05 -2.43
C LEU A 9 6.20 8.10 -3.55
N ALA A 10 7.03 9.14 -3.47
CA ALA A 10 7.18 10.11 -4.55
C ALA A 10 7.77 9.49 -5.83
N GLN A 11 8.74 8.58 -5.70
CA GLN A 11 9.28 7.83 -6.83
C GLN A 11 8.23 6.88 -7.43
N ALA A 12 7.48 6.16 -6.61
CA ALA A 12 6.38 5.30 -7.06
C ALA A 12 5.28 6.10 -7.78
N SER A 13 4.93 7.28 -7.24
CA SER A 13 3.99 8.22 -7.87
C SER A 13 4.49 8.66 -9.24
N THR A 14 5.76 9.04 -9.33
CA THR A 14 6.40 9.44 -10.60
C THR A 14 6.35 8.30 -11.62
N LEU A 15 6.67 7.07 -11.21
CA LEU A 15 6.65 5.89 -12.08
C LEU A 15 5.25 5.64 -12.66
N ILE A 16 4.22 5.56 -11.82
CA ILE A 16 2.87 5.23 -12.28
C ILE A 16 2.26 6.37 -13.11
N ASN A 17 2.51 7.62 -12.74
CA ASN A 17 2.02 8.78 -13.49
C ASN A 17 2.71 8.91 -14.85
N THR A 18 4.02 8.64 -14.93
CA THR A 18 4.74 8.62 -16.21
C THR A 18 4.13 7.58 -17.16
N ILE A 19 3.82 6.38 -16.66
CA ILE A 19 3.16 5.32 -17.45
C ILE A 19 1.78 5.79 -17.92
N ASN A 20 0.99 6.37 -17.01
CA ASN A 20 -0.36 6.82 -17.30
C ASN A 20 -0.40 7.98 -18.32
N GLU A 21 0.46 8.98 -18.13
CA GLU A 21 0.52 10.19 -18.97
C GLU A 21 1.11 9.91 -20.35
N ALA A 22 2.20 9.14 -20.43
CA ALA A 22 2.78 8.75 -21.71
C ALA A 22 1.82 7.84 -22.51
N CYS A 23 0.99 7.07 -21.80
CA CYS A 23 0.00 6.13 -22.34
C CYS A 23 0.46 5.40 -23.61
N PRO A 24 1.61 4.69 -23.57
CA PRO A 24 2.17 4.09 -24.77
C PRO A 24 1.28 2.95 -25.27
N PHE A 25 1.42 2.68 -26.57
CA PHE A 25 0.90 1.47 -27.17
C PHE A 25 1.67 0.26 -26.63
N PHE A 26 0.97 -0.85 -26.40
CA PHE A 26 1.60 -2.13 -26.07
C PHE A 26 0.99 -3.26 -26.91
N HIS A 27 1.81 -4.26 -27.19
CA HIS A 27 1.36 -5.52 -27.77
C HIS A 27 1.41 -6.59 -26.68
N ALA A 28 0.26 -7.17 -26.35
CA ALA A 28 0.21 -8.25 -25.36
C ALA A 28 0.98 -9.48 -25.89
N PRO A 29 1.77 -10.16 -25.05
CA PRO A 29 2.42 -11.41 -25.44
C PRO A 29 1.37 -12.49 -25.71
N SER A 30 1.70 -13.47 -26.54
CA SER A 30 0.79 -14.58 -26.87
C SER A 30 0.38 -15.35 -25.61
N ASN A 31 -0.93 -15.51 -25.41
CA ASN A 31 -1.49 -16.29 -24.31
C ASN A 31 -0.97 -17.74 -24.36
N GLN A 32 -0.44 -18.23 -23.23
CA GLN A 32 -0.13 -19.65 -23.09
C GLN A 32 -1.41 -20.46 -22.88
N ALA A 33 -1.46 -21.69 -23.41
CA ALA A 33 -2.67 -22.53 -23.42
C ALA A 33 -3.28 -22.76 -22.03
N ASN A 34 -2.46 -22.75 -20.96
CA ASN A 34 -2.88 -22.95 -19.57
C ASN A 34 -2.45 -21.78 -18.65
N GLY A 35 -2.07 -20.64 -19.21
CA GLY A 35 -1.59 -19.48 -18.45
C GLY A 35 -2.67 -18.41 -18.26
N PRO A 36 -2.44 -17.43 -17.36
CA PRO A 36 -3.28 -16.24 -17.26
C PRO A 36 -3.42 -15.57 -18.63
N LYS A 37 -4.65 -15.23 -19.01
CA LYS A 37 -4.95 -14.60 -20.30
C LYS A 37 -4.85 -13.09 -20.22
N TRP A 38 -4.31 -12.48 -21.26
CA TRP A 38 -4.36 -11.04 -21.48
C TRP A 38 -5.70 -10.67 -22.11
N GLU A 39 -6.62 -10.13 -21.31
CA GLU A 39 -7.97 -9.72 -21.74
C GLU A 39 -8.20 -8.24 -21.41
N TRP A 40 -8.08 -7.35 -22.41
CA TRP A 40 -8.17 -5.90 -22.19
C TRP A 40 -8.91 -5.17 -23.32
N PRO A 41 -9.60 -4.05 -23.02
CA PRO A 41 -10.42 -3.32 -24.00
C PRO A 41 -9.61 -2.40 -24.92
N SER A 42 -8.30 -2.25 -24.70
CA SER A 42 -7.46 -1.25 -25.36
C SER A 42 -6.05 -1.77 -25.63
N ASN A 43 -5.41 -1.20 -26.65
CA ASN A 43 -4.01 -1.42 -27.02
C ASN A 43 -3.06 -0.35 -26.44
N LYS A 44 -3.57 0.54 -25.58
CA LYS A 44 -2.78 1.53 -24.83
C LYS A 44 -2.80 1.21 -23.34
N LEU A 45 -1.66 1.41 -22.66
CA LEU A 45 -1.54 1.08 -21.24
C LEU A 45 -2.56 1.81 -20.35
N CYS A 46 -2.72 3.12 -20.50
CA CYS A 46 -3.66 3.89 -19.66
C CYS A 46 -5.13 3.51 -19.87
N GLY A 47 -5.47 2.91 -21.02
CA GLY A 47 -6.81 2.40 -21.29
C GLY A 47 -7.00 0.97 -20.79
N ALA A 48 -6.06 0.09 -21.12
CA ALA A 48 -6.10 -1.31 -20.74
C ALA A 48 -6.08 -1.46 -19.22
N PHE A 49 -5.18 -0.75 -18.54
CA PHE A 49 -4.94 -0.86 -17.10
C PHE A 49 -5.52 0.30 -16.30
N SER A 50 -6.62 0.90 -16.76
CA SER A 50 -7.19 2.10 -16.14
C SER A 50 -7.61 1.87 -14.68
N GLN A 51 -8.16 0.68 -14.36
CA GLN A 51 -8.57 0.32 -13.00
C GLN A 51 -7.35 0.08 -12.09
N GLU A 52 -6.35 -0.63 -12.60
CA GLU A 52 -5.09 -0.96 -11.93
C GLU A 52 -4.31 0.31 -11.61
N ILE A 53 -4.15 1.20 -12.61
CA ILE A 53 -3.46 2.48 -12.45
C ILE A 53 -4.17 3.33 -11.41
N SER A 54 -5.50 3.43 -11.49
CA SER A 54 -6.29 4.21 -10.51
C SER A 54 -6.14 3.65 -9.10
N ALA A 55 -6.17 2.32 -8.94
CA ALA A 55 -5.97 1.67 -7.65
C ALA A 55 -4.57 1.94 -7.08
N ILE A 56 -3.52 1.81 -7.90
CA ILE A 56 -2.14 2.09 -7.48
C ILE A 56 -1.95 3.57 -7.11
N GLN A 57 -2.51 4.50 -7.89
CA GLN A 57 -2.49 5.92 -7.56
C GLN A 57 -3.19 6.22 -6.23
N LYS A 58 -4.36 5.60 -6.00
CA LYS A 58 -5.06 5.73 -4.72
C LYS A 58 -4.23 5.17 -3.57
N MET A 59 -3.66 3.97 -3.72
CA MET A 59 -2.78 3.37 -2.69
C MET A 59 -1.60 4.27 -2.33
N ILE A 60 -0.94 4.86 -3.34
CA ILE A 60 0.17 5.78 -3.11
C ILE A 60 -0.30 7.03 -2.37
N THR A 61 -1.45 7.58 -2.75
CA THR A 61 -2.04 8.77 -2.11
C THR A 61 -2.39 8.48 -0.65
N ASP A 62 -3.10 7.38 -0.39
CA ASP A 62 -3.47 6.97 0.97
C ASP A 62 -2.22 6.72 1.84
N ALA A 63 -1.18 6.11 1.28
CA ALA A 63 0.08 5.87 1.98
C ALA A 63 0.86 7.17 2.26
N GLN A 64 0.82 8.15 1.35
CA GLN A 64 1.39 9.48 1.59
C GLN A 64 0.66 10.19 2.75
N ASP A 65 -0.67 10.13 2.75
CA ASP A 65 -1.50 10.69 3.82
C ASP A 65 -1.25 10.01 5.16
N LEU A 66 -0.99 8.70 5.15
CA LEU A 66 -0.61 7.92 6.32
C LEU A 66 0.73 8.41 6.87
N VAL A 67 1.76 8.53 6.03
CA VAL A 67 3.10 9.00 6.44
C VAL A 67 3.05 10.43 6.99
N ASN A 68 2.18 11.29 6.45
CA ASN A 68 2.01 12.65 6.96
C ASN A 68 1.52 12.67 8.43
N GLN A 69 0.78 11.66 8.88
CA GLN A 69 0.31 11.57 10.27
C GLN A 69 1.45 11.37 11.27
N THR A 70 2.61 10.85 10.85
CA THR A 70 3.78 10.67 11.74
C THR A 70 4.20 11.99 12.39
N SER A 71 4.16 13.10 11.65
CA SER A 71 4.49 14.44 12.18
C SER A 71 3.51 14.93 13.25
N VAL A 72 2.22 14.57 13.13
CA VAL A 72 1.17 14.91 14.10
C VAL A 72 1.40 14.15 15.40
N ILE A 73 1.75 12.86 15.32
CA ILE A 73 2.07 12.03 16.48
C ILE A 73 3.30 12.58 17.20
N THR A 74 4.39 12.86 16.47
CA THR A 74 5.63 13.41 17.05
C THR A 74 5.44 14.79 17.66
N SER A 75 4.58 15.64 17.10
CA SER A 75 4.33 16.98 17.65
C SER A 75 3.44 16.97 18.89
N ASN A 76 2.75 15.84 19.16
CA ASN A 76 1.81 15.68 20.27
C ASN A 76 2.20 14.50 21.17
N GLU A 77 3.46 14.42 21.57
CA GLU A 77 3.97 13.34 22.43
C GLU A 77 3.17 13.20 23.74
N GLN A 78 2.99 11.96 24.20
CA GLN A 78 2.21 11.61 25.40
C GLN A 78 3.09 11.14 26.57
N SER A 79 4.33 11.63 26.65
CA SER A 79 5.32 11.22 27.66
C SER A 79 5.19 11.95 29.01
N ALA A 80 4.49 13.10 29.03
CA ALA A 80 4.31 13.90 30.23
C ALA A 80 3.26 13.30 31.17
N GLN A 81 3.54 13.29 32.48
CA GLN A 81 2.60 12.80 33.48
C GLN A 81 1.46 13.81 33.72
N VAL A 82 0.22 13.33 33.59
CA VAL A 82 -0.99 14.13 33.90
C VAL A 82 -1.02 14.52 35.38
N GLY A 83 -1.27 15.79 35.66
CA GLY A 83 -1.42 16.30 37.02
C GLY A 83 -0.12 16.52 37.80
N ALA A 84 1.06 16.39 37.16
CA ALA A 84 2.36 16.58 37.81
C ALA A 84 2.53 17.98 38.44
N ASN A 85 1.83 19.01 37.94
CA ASN A 85 1.95 20.40 38.38
C ASN A 85 0.77 20.89 39.24
N ASN A 86 -0.04 19.99 39.79
CA ASN A 86 -1.27 20.37 40.49
C ASN A 86 -1.07 20.74 41.97
N ASN A 87 0.17 20.83 42.48
CA ASN A 87 0.49 21.26 43.85
C ASN A 87 -0.33 20.52 44.94
N GLY A 88 -0.61 19.23 44.74
CA GLY A 88 -1.41 18.41 45.66
C GLY A 88 -2.93 18.67 45.61
N LYS A 89 -3.42 19.54 44.73
CA LYS A 89 -4.87 19.71 44.50
C LYS A 89 -5.44 18.52 43.73
N PRO A 90 -6.68 18.10 44.01
CA PRO A 90 -7.39 17.15 43.17
C PRO A 90 -7.46 17.64 41.72
N PHE A 91 -7.36 16.71 40.77
CA PHE A 91 -7.48 17.00 39.35
C PHE A 91 -8.85 17.60 39.02
N ASN A 92 -8.86 18.72 38.29
CA ASN A 92 -10.08 19.34 37.79
C ASN A 92 -10.15 19.22 36.25
N PRO A 93 -11.07 18.41 35.68
CA PRO A 93 -11.17 18.20 34.24
C PRO A 93 -11.55 19.48 33.46
N PHE A 94 -12.10 20.50 34.13
CA PHE A 94 -12.48 21.76 33.48
C PHE A 94 -11.31 22.75 33.35
N THR A 95 -10.22 22.57 34.10
CA THR A 95 -9.09 23.52 34.12
C THR A 95 -7.73 22.87 33.87
N ASP A 96 -7.56 21.59 34.19
CA ASP A 96 -6.27 20.91 34.21
C ASP A 96 -6.09 19.96 33.00
N ALA A 97 -7.01 20.02 32.03
CA ALA A 97 -7.08 19.12 30.88
C ALA A 97 -6.57 19.74 29.57
N SER A 98 -5.73 20.78 29.62
CA SER A 98 -5.20 21.42 28.39
C SER A 98 -4.41 20.45 27.50
N PHE A 99 -3.80 19.40 28.10
CA PHE A 99 -3.12 18.33 27.39
C PHE A 99 -4.05 17.51 26.48
N ALA A 100 -5.35 17.48 26.77
CA ALA A 100 -6.32 16.63 26.09
C ALA A 100 -6.45 16.95 24.60
N GLN A 101 -6.19 18.19 24.18
CA GLN A 101 -6.20 18.57 22.76
C GLN A 101 -5.09 17.85 21.98
N GLY A 102 -3.87 17.83 22.53
CA GLY A 102 -2.74 17.12 21.92
C GLY A 102 -2.93 15.61 21.99
N MET A 103 -3.42 15.10 23.13
CA MET A 103 -3.79 13.70 23.30
C MET A 103 -4.80 13.23 22.23
N LEU A 104 -5.86 14.02 22.00
CA LEU A 104 -6.86 13.72 20.97
C LEU A 104 -6.26 13.76 19.56
N ALA A 105 -5.46 14.78 19.24
CA ALA A 105 -4.82 14.88 17.93
C ALA A 105 -3.89 13.70 17.66
N ASN A 106 -3.13 13.25 18.67
CA ASN A 106 -2.27 12.08 18.58
C ASN A 106 -3.10 10.80 18.34
N ALA A 107 -4.13 10.56 19.15
CA ALA A 107 -4.99 9.38 19.01
C ALA A 107 -5.70 9.34 17.65
N GLN A 108 -6.23 10.48 17.20
CA GLN A 108 -6.86 10.59 15.86
C GLN A 108 -5.86 10.33 14.74
N ALA A 109 -4.62 10.78 14.87
CA ALA A 109 -3.57 10.51 13.89
C ALA A 109 -3.23 9.01 13.81
N GLN A 110 -3.08 8.34 14.97
CA GLN A 110 -2.85 6.89 15.01
C GLN A 110 -4.01 6.10 14.38
N ALA A 111 -5.25 6.40 14.76
CA ALA A 111 -6.44 5.77 14.19
C ALA A 111 -6.54 6.01 12.67
N LYS A 112 -6.21 7.22 12.21
CA LYS A 112 -6.18 7.54 10.78
C LYS A 112 -5.11 6.75 10.04
N MET A 113 -3.92 6.55 10.63
CA MET A 113 -2.88 5.70 10.03
C MET A 113 -3.36 4.26 9.86
N LEU A 114 -3.98 3.67 10.88
CA LEU A 114 -4.52 2.31 10.81
C LEU A 114 -5.59 2.18 9.70
N ASN A 115 -6.54 3.12 9.66
CA ASN A 115 -7.58 3.14 8.63
C ASN A 115 -7.02 3.28 7.21
N LEU A 116 -6.00 4.13 7.02
CA LEU A 116 -5.35 4.29 5.72
C LEU A 116 -4.56 3.05 5.32
N ALA A 117 -3.87 2.40 6.26
CA ALA A 117 -3.16 1.15 6.01
C ALA A 117 -4.13 0.05 5.52
N GLU A 118 -5.29 -0.06 6.18
CA GLU A 118 -6.34 -0.97 5.76
C GLU A 118 -6.87 -0.64 4.36
N GLN A 119 -7.15 0.64 4.08
CA GLN A 119 -7.60 1.08 2.75
C GLN A 119 -6.61 0.75 1.64
N VAL A 120 -5.30 0.93 1.88
CA VAL A 120 -4.24 0.56 0.93
C VAL A 120 -4.30 -0.94 0.62
N GLY A 121 -4.42 -1.79 1.65
CA GLY A 121 -4.53 -3.23 1.46
C GLY A 121 -5.80 -3.62 0.70
N GLN A 122 -6.94 -3.03 1.06
CA GLN A 122 -8.23 -3.31 0.46
C GLN A 122 -8.31 -2.90 -1.02
N ALA A 123 -7.59 -1.86 -1.43
CA ALA A 123 -7.60 -1.35 -2.80
C ALA A 123 -7.04 -2.36 -3.83
N ILE A 124 -6.20 -3.30 -3.40
CA ILE A 124 -5.56 -4.30 -4.27
C ILE A 124 -5.80 -5.74 -3.82
N ASN A 125 -6.53 -5.96 -2.73
CA ASN A 125 -6.86 -7.31 -2.26
C ASN A 125 -7.73 -8.05 -3.30
N PRO A 126 -7.25 -9.14 -3.92
CA PRO A 126 -7.98 -9.85 -4.96
C PRO A 126 -9.32 -10.43 -4.50
N GLU A 127 -9.54 -10.66 -3.20
CA GLU A 127 -10.84 -11.11 -2.67
C GLU A 127 -11.93 -10.04 -2.80
N ARG A 128 -11.55 -8.77 -2.94
CA ARG A 128 -12.45 -7.62 -3.09
C ARG A 128 -12.52 -7.09 -4.51
N LEU A 129 -11.70 -7.61 -5.41
CA LEU A 129 -11.68 -7.25 -6.82
C LEU A 129 -12.57 -8.20 -7.62
N THR A 130 -12.99 -7.76 -8.80
CA THR A 130 -13.77 -8.57 -9.74
C THR A 130 -13.24 -8.41 -11.17
N GLY A 131 -13.64 -9.33 -12.05
CA GLY A 131 -13.37 -9.22 -13.49
C GLY A 131 -11.89 -9.22 -13.88
N THR A 132 -11.55 -8.44 -14.90
CA THR A 132 -10.20 -8.36 -15.46
C THR A 132 -9.18 -7.87 -14.45
N PHE A 133 -9.56 -6.97 -13.54
CA PHE A 133 -8.66 -6.46 -12.51
C PHE A 133 -8.29 -7.53 -11.48
N GLN A 134 -9.27 -8.32 -11.02
CA GLN A 134 -8.99 -9.48 -10.17
C GLN A 134 -8.05 -10.48 -10.86
N ASN A 135 -8.32 -10.77 -12.13
CA ASN A 135 -7.48 -11.67 -12.92
C ASN A 135 -6.06 -11.13 -13.10
N PHE A 136 -5.91 -9.82 -13.30
CA PHE A 136 -4.61 -9.18 -13.38
C PHE A 136 -3.82 -9.34 -12.09
N VAL A 137 -4.46 -9.07 -10.95
CA VAL A 137 -3.79 -9.18 -9.65
C VAL A 137 -3.34 -10.61 -9.40
N LYS A 138 -4.25 -11.58 -9.51
CA LYS A 138 -3.94 -13.00 -9.22
C LYS A 138 -3.01 -13.65 -10.24
N GLY A 139 -3.15 -13.30 -11.52
CA GLY A 139 -2.43 -13.93 -12.62
C GLY A 139 -1.04 -13.35 -12.85
N PHE A 140 -0.86 -12.05 -12.57
CA PHE A 140 0.35 -11.33 -12.96
C PHE A 140 0.96 -10.54 -11.81
N LEU A 141 0.23 -9.59 -11.21
CA LEU A 141 0.82 -8.66 -10.23
C LEU A 141 1.29 -9.37 -8.94
N ALA A 142 0.52 -10.32 -8.46
CA ALA A 142 0.79 -11.05 -7.22
C ALA A 142 1.60 -12.33 -7.45
N THR A 143 2.26 -12.48 -8.61
CA THR A 143 3.02 -13.68 -8.95
C THR A 143 4.51 -13.38 -9.11
N CYS A 144 5.33 -14.41 -8.91
CA CYS A 144 6.77 -14.35 -9.20
C CYS A 144 7.35 -15.74 -9.51
N ASN A 145 6.79 -16.83 -8.96
CA ASN A 145 7.33 -18.18 -9.15
C ASN A 145 6.57 -19.02 -10.18
N ASN A 146 5.70 -18.41 -10.98
CA ASN A 146 5.01 -19.15 -12.04
C ASN A 146 6.02 -19.69 -13.07
N PRO A 147 5.69 -20.81 -13.75
CA PRO A 147 6.48 -21.27 -14.89
C PRO A 147 6.65 -20.13 -15.90
N SER A 148 7.88 -19.99 -16.40
CA SER A 148 8.25 -18.98 -17.38
C SER A 148 7.27 -18.93 -18.55
N THR A 149 6.73 -17.74 -18.83
CA THR A 149 5.97 -17.49 -20.06
C THR A 149 6.85 -17.42 -21.30
N ALA A 150 8.18 -17.35 -21.12
CA ALA A 150 9.19 -17.29 -22.17
C ALA A 150 9.70 -18.69 -22.63
N GLY A 151 9.11 -19.78 -22.13
CA GLY A 151 9.40 -21.14 -22.60
C GLY A 151 10.72 -21.71 -22.10
N THR A 152 11.30 -21.18 -21.02
CA THR A 152 12.64 -21.55 -20.54
C THR A 152 12.66 -22.61 -19.43
N GLY A 153 11.51 -23.16 -19.03
CA GLY A 153 11.41 -24.23 -18.02
C GLY A 153 11.71 -23.82 -16.57
N GLY A 154 12.07 -22.54 -16.32
CA GLY A 154 12.30 -21.97 -14.98
C GLY A 154 11.10 -21.21 -14.42
N THR A 155 11.26 -20.62 -13.23
CA THR A 155 10.27 -19.74 -12.59
C THR A 155 10.48 -18.26 -12.99
N GLN A 156 9.45 -17.43 -12.85
CA GLN A 156 9.47 -16.01 -13.24
C GLN A 156 10.34 -15.09 -12.36
N GLY A 157 10.89 -15.51 -11.21
CA GLY A 157 11.75 -14.63 -10.42
C GLY A 157 12.40 -15.18 -9.15
N SER A 158 12.94 -14.26 -8.35
CA SER A 158 13.79 -14.46 -7.17
C SER A 158 13.62 -13.30 -6.15
N SER A 159 14.55 -13.11 -5.20
CA SER A 159 14.52 -12.12 -4.10
C SER A 159 14.05 -10.70 -4.48
N PRO A 160 13.50 -9.89 -3.54
CA PRO A 160 12.95 -8.56 -3.84
C PRO A 160 13.95 -7.69 -4.61
N GLY A 161 13.49 -6.99 -5.64
CA GLY A 161 14.33 -6.12 -6.46
C GLY A 161 15.26 -6.84 -7.45
N THR A 162 15.17 -8.17 -7.60
CA THR A 162 15.97 -8.91 -8.56
C THR A 162 15.28 -8.97 -9.92
N VAL A 163 15.94 -8.46 -10.96
CA VAL A 163 15.48 -8.55 -12.35
C VAL A 163 16.22 -9.69 -13.05
N THR A 164 15.46 -10.59 -13.65
CA THR A 164 15.97 -11.73 -14.42
C THR A 164 15.38 -11.72 -15.83
N THR A 165 15.83 -12.62 -16.70
CA THR A 165 15.22 -12.84 -18.01
C THR A 165 13.78 -13.36 -17.93
N GLN A 166 13.31 -13.75 -16.74
CA GLN A 166 11.98 -14.32 -16.50
C GLN A 166 11.02 -13.38 -15.76
N THR A 167 11.47 -12.21 -15.31
CA THR A 167 10.65 -11.25 -14.55
C THR A 167 9.45 -10.74 -15.35
N PHE A 168 9.56 -10.69 -16.67
CA PHE A 168 8.48 -10.23 -17.55
C PHE A 168 7.18 -11.03 -17.36
N ALA A 169 6.05 -10.32 -17.41
CA ALA A 169 4.71 -10.86 -17.19
C ALA A 169 4.50 -11.47 -15.79
N SER A 170 5.21 -10.96 -14.79
CA SER A 170 5.00 -11.21 -13.36
C SER A 170 5.30 -9.94 -12.56
N GLY A 171 4.71 -9.80 -11.38
CA GLY A 171 4.94 -8.63 -10.54
C GLY A 171 6.28 -8.68 -9.81
N CYS A 172 6.69 -9.87 -9.32
CA CYS A 172 7.94 -10.07 -8.57
C CYS A 172 8.26 -9.00 -7.51
N ALA A 173 7.22 -8.52 -6.84
CA ALA A 173 7.27 -7.47 -5.83
C ALA A 173 6.61 -7.89 -4.51
N TYR A 174 6.46 -9.21 -4.28
CA TYR A 174 5.92 -9.78 -3.05
C TYR A 174 4.49 -9.33 -2.69
N VAL A 175 3.68 -8.91 -3.67
CA VAL A 175 2.34 -8.33 -3.42
C VAL A 175 1.44 -9.24 -2.57
N GLU A 176 1.36 -10.54 -2.86
CA GLU A 176 0.59 -11.50 -2.06
C GLU A 176 1.09 -11.61 -0.61
N GLN A 177 2.42 -11.74 -0.44
CA GLN A 177 3.06 -11.83 0.87
C GLN A 177 2.83 -10.55 1.68
N THR A 178 2.98 -9.38 1.06
CA THR A 178 2.78 -8.08 1.71
C THR A 178 1.34 -7.88 2.12
N LEU A 179 0.36 -8.29 1.30
CA LEU A 179 -1.06 -8.27 1.66
C LEU A 179 -1.36 -9.19 2.86
N THR A 180 -0.78 -10.40 2.84
CA THR A 180 -0.91 -11.35 3.95
C THR A 180 -0.34 -10.78 5.25
N ASN A 181 0.87 -10.21 5.19
CA ASN A 181 1.52 -9.61 6.34
C ASN A 181 0.73 -8.42 6.87
N LEU A 182 0.25 -7.52 6.00
CA LEU A 182 -0.58 -6.39 6.39
C LEU A 182 -1.87 -6.83 7.09
N SER A 183 -2.55 -7.86 6.55
CA SER A 183 -3.75 -8.42 7.18
C SER A 183 -3.45 -9.01 8.56
N ASN A 184 -2.31 -9.68 8.71
CA ASN A 184 -1.87 -10.22 9.99
C ASN A 184 -1.53 -9.10 10.98
N ASP A 185 -0.82 -8.06 10.54
CA ASP A 185 -0.46 -6.92 11.38
C ASP A 185 -1.71 -6.21 11.91
N ILE A 186 -2.71 -5.96 11.04
CA ILE A 186 -4.00 -5.37 11.45
C ILE A 186 -4.72 -6.26 12.46
N ALA A 187 -4.77 -7.58 12.22
CA ALA A 187 -5.39 -8.52 13.15
C ALA A 187 -4.71 -8.55 14.52
N HIS A 188 -3.38 -8.39 14.57
CA HIS A 188 -2.62 -8.32 15.83
C HIS A 188 -2.63 -6.92 16.47
N PHE A 189 -3.18 -5.91 15.81
CA PHE A 189 -3.30 -4.55 16.33
C PHE A 189 -4.60 -4.31 17.10
N GLY A 190 -5.45 -5.32 17.31
CA GLY A 190 -6.77 -5.17 17.92
C GLY A 190 -6.75 -4.50 19.29
N THR A 191 -5.85 -4.90 20.19
CA THR A 191 -5.73 -4.29 21.53
C THR A 191 -5.32 -2.83 21.44
N GLN A 192 -4.37 -2.48 20.57
CA GLN A 192 -3.88 -1.13 20.36
C GLN A 192 -4.92 -0.23 19.67
N ALA A 193 -5.80 -0.82 18.85
CA ALA A 193 -6.90 -0.10 18.22
C ALA A 193 -8.03 0.24 19.21
N GLU A 194 -8.21 -0.55 20.28
CA GLU A 194 -9.18 -0.29 21.34
C GLU A 194 -8.72 0.75 22.38
N GLN A 195 -7.40 0.93 22.53
CA GLN A 195 -6.76 1.87 23.47
C GLN A 195 -6.81 3.32 22.98
#